data_AF-A0A7K4HHB8-F1
#
_entry.id   AF-A0A7K4HHB8-F1
#
_cell.length_a   1.000
_cell.length_b   1.000
_cell.length_c   1.000
_cell.angle_alpha   90.00
_cell.angle_beta   90.00
_cell.angle_gamma   90.00
#
_symmetry.space_group_name_H-M   'P 1'
#
loop_
_entity.id
_entity.type
_entity.pdbx_description
1 polymer ?
#
loop_
_entity_poly.entity_id
_entity_poly.type
_entity_poly.pdbx_seq_one_letter_code
_entity_poly.pdbx_strand_id
1 'polypeptide(L)'
;MDNLKTHILQIFNFIPLPYYGFLSAAVGIAGDIIAISLFPNFSLRYMISDLGTGPGAIYFNIGTFLSGIFALIAYLYIIEILENENLNHPRVLRIGKAFAINSCLFFALIGIVPSVRSNIILFALHGGVALISLISGVIYLSSFSFLFFKSEKFTGLVGYLPLIAVIFLTPFLFSWHPITEWLMTFGITFWIVAISIYMLYHKM
;
A
#
# COMPACT_ATOMS: atom_id res chain seq x y z
N MET A 1 22.83 3.96 -6.32
CA MET A 1 21.50 3.91 -5.67
C MET A 1 21.46 4.82 -4.46
N ASP A 2 22.58 4.97 -3.73
CA ASP A 2 22.70 5.89 -2.59
C ASP A 2 22.44 7.35 -2.95
N ASN A 3 22.95 7.85 -4.08
CA ASN A 3 22.68 9.24 -4.51
C ASN A 3 21.20 9.55 -4.75
N LEU A 4 20.41 8.60 -5.25
CA LEU A 4 18.97 8.81 -5.48
C LEU A 4 18.21 8.84 -4.14
N LYS A 5 18.62 8.01 -3.17
CA LYS A 5 18.10 8.00 -1.80
C LYS A 5 18.33 9.35 -1.12
N THR A 6 19.53 9.92 -1.25
CA THR A 6 19.87 11.22 -0.64
C THR A 6 19.03 12.37 -1.18
N HIS A 7 18.82 12.44 -2.50
CA HIS A 7 18.09 13.55 -3.12
C HIS A 7 16.57 13.48 -2.86
N ILE A 8 15.99 12.27 -2.88
CA ILE A 8 14.57 12.06 -2.56
C ILE A 8 14.31 12.43 -1.09
N LEU A 9 15.12 11.93 -0.16
CA LEU A 9 14.93 12.22 1.27
C LEU A 9 15.15 13.70 1.60
N GLN A 10 16.10 14.37 0.95
CA GLN A 10 16.34 15.81 1.14
C GLN A 10 15.14 16.68 0.73
N ILE A 11 14.42 16.31 -0.34
CA ILE A 11 13.22 17.05 -0.79
C ILE A 11 12.05 16.83 0.19
N PHE A 12 11.98 15.66 0.83
CA PHE A 12 10.88 15.29 1.73
C PHE A 12 11.12 15.63 3.21
N ASN A 13 12.25 16.26 3.56
CA ASN A 13 12.63 16.67 4.92
C ASN A 13 11.72 17.71 5.59
N PHE A 14 10.68 18.20 4.91
CA PHE A 14 9.72 19.15 5.49
C PHE A 14 8.67 18.49 6.42
N ILE A 15 8.44 17.18 6.28
CA ILE A 15 7.45 16.46 7.07
C ILE A 15 8.12 15.22 7.68
N PRO A 16 7.97 14.94 8.99
CA PRO A 16 8.51 13.72 9.58
C PRO A 16 8.02 12.48 8.82
N LEU A 17 8.94 11.58 8.48
CA LEU A 17 8.68 10.49 7.54
C LEU A 17 7.50 9.56 7.89
N PRO A 18 7.17 9.31 9.18
CA PRO A 18 5.97 8.56 9.53
C PRO A 18 4.65 9.16 9.04
N TYR A 19 4.57 10.48 8.81
CA TYR A 19 3.34 11.14 8.33
C TYR A 19 2.97 10.74 6.90
N TYR A 20 3.91 10.27 6.08
CA TYR A 20 3.58 9.82 4.72
C TYR A 20 2.65 8.59 4.72
N GLY A 21 2.68 7.74 5.76
CA GLY A 21 1.71 6.65 5.88
C GLY A 21 0.29 7.17 6.16
N PHE A 22 0.14 8.22 6.98
CA PHE A 22 -1.14 8.89 7.16
C PHE A 22 -1.61 9.60 5.90
N LEU A 23 -0.72 10.31 5.21
CA LEU A 23 -1.05 10.97 3.95
C LEU A 23 -1.53 9.95 2.91
N SER A 24 -0.84 8.81 2.80
CA SER A 24 -1.23 7.70 1.93
C SER A 24 -2.66 7.20 2.21
N ALA A 25 -2.96 6.91 3.47
CA ALA A 25 -4.29 6.48 3.90
C ALA A 25 -5.36 7.57 3.67
N ALA A 26 -5.04 8.81 4.04
CA ALA A 26 -5.98 9.93 3.95
C ALA A 26 -6.35 10.25 2.51
N VAL A 27 -5.39 10.33 1.57
CA VAL A 27 -5.71 10.62 0.17
C VAL A 27 -6.43 9.46 -0.52
N GLY A 28 -6.11 8.21 -0.15
CA GLY A 28 -6.82 7.03 -0.63
C GLY A 28 -8.29 7.03 -0.19
N ILE A 29 -8.53 7.07 1.12
CA ILE A 29 -9.89 7.11 1.69
C ILE A 29 -10.68 8.32 1.18
N ALA A 30 -10.06 9.51 1.09
CA ALA A 30 -10.73 10.69 0.57
C ALA A 30 -11.16 10.50 -0.90
N GLY A 31 -10.29 9.92 -1.73
CA GLY A 31 -10.60 9.56 -3.11
C GLY A 31 -11.79 8.59 -3.19
N ASP A 32 -11.77 7.54 -2.36
CA ASP A 32 -12.85 6.55 -2.26
C ASP A 32 -14.18 7.20 -1.86
N ILE A 33 -14.20 7.98 -0.77
CA ILE A 33 -15.41 8.63 -0.27
C ILE A 33 -16.01 9.57 -1.31
N ILE A 34 -15.18 10.40 -1.95
CA ILE A 34 -15.64 11.32 -2.99
C ILE A 34 -16.20 10.51 -4.17
N ALA A 35 -15.50 9.46 -4.62
CA ALA A 35 -15.96 8.64 -5.73
C ALA A 35 -17.28 7.92 -5.41
N ILE A 36 -17.43 7.36 -4.21
CA ILE A 36 -18.68 6.72 -3.74
C ILE A 36 -19.82 7.73 -3.71
N SER A 37 -19.58 8.95 -3.22
CA SER A 37 -20.62 9.99 -3.15
C SER A 37 -21.17 10.41 -4.51
N LEU A 38 -20.37 10.22 -5.56
CA LEU A 38 -20.71 10.52 -6.95
C LEU A 38 -21.21 9.29 -7.72
N PHE A 39 -21.17 8.09 -7.13
CA PHE A 39 -21.55 6.84 -7.77
C PHE A 39 -22.97 6.43 -7.31
N PRO A 40 -24.02 6.65 -8.14
CA PRO A 40 -25.39 6.39 -7.73
C PRO A 40 -25.61 4.90 -7.47
N ASN A 41 -26.29 4.58 -6.36
CA ASN A 41 -26.59 3.21 -5.90
C ASN A 41 -25.36 2.34 -5.60
N PHE A 42 -24.19 2.95 -5.40
CA PHE A 42 -23.03 2.21 -4.96
C PHE A 42 -23.27 1.60 -3.57
N SER A 43 -22.86 0.34 -3.39
CA SER A 43 -23.01 -0.42 -2.16
C SER A 43 -21.83 -1.37 -2.01
N LEU A 44 -21.63 -1.94 -0.82
CA LEU A 44 -20.54 -2.91 -0.55
C LEU A 44 -20.65 -4.23 -1.35
N ARG A 45 -21.70 -4.38 -2.17
CA ARG A 45 -21.83 -5.49 -3.13
C ARG A 45 -21.00 -5.27 -4.40
N TYR A 46 -20.53 -4.06 -4.65
CA TYR A 46 -19.61 -3.74 -5.74
C TYR A 46 -18.18 -3.74 -5.23
N MET A 47 -17.26 -4.05 -6.16
CA MET A 47 -15.84 -3.92 -5.90
C MET A 47 -15.51 -2.44 -5.66
N ILE A 48 -14.58 -2.14 -4.75
CA ILE A 48 -14.11 -0.76 -4.58
C ILE A 48 -13.41 -0.29 -5.86
N SER A 49 -12.75 -1.20 -6.59
CA SER A 49 -12.14 -0.92 -7.89
C SER A 49 -13.13 -0.56 -9.00
N ASP A 50 -14.43 -0.89 -8.86
CA ASP A 50 -15.45 -0.43 -9.81
C ASP A 50 -15.57 1.11 -9.81
N LEU A 51 -15.20 1.77 -8.70
CA LEU A 51 -15.16 3.24 -8.60
C LEU A 51 -14.21 3.86 -9.64
N GLY A 52 -13.15 3.15 -10.04
CA GLY A 52 -12.16 3.62 -11.03
C GLY A 52 -12.68 3.75 -12.47
N THR A 53 -13.94 3.38 -12.72
CA THR A 53 -14.60 3.54 -14.03
C THR A 53 -15.94 4.29 -13.98
N GLY A 54 -16.40 4.68 -12.78
CA GLY A 54 -17.67 5.38 -12.57
C GLY A 54 -17.61 6.90 -12.73
N PRO A 55 -18.71 7.61 -12.41
CA PRO A 55 -18.77 9.08 -12.51
C PRO A 55 -17.74 9.82 -11.65
N GLY A 56 -17.34 9.22 -10.52
CA GLY A 56 -16.32 9.72 -9.61
C GLY A 56 -14.91 9.18 -9.87
N ALA A 57 -14.67 8.46 -10.98
CA ALA A 57 -13.44 7.73 -11.24
C ALA A 57 -12.17 8.55 -11.10
N ILE A 58 -12.20 9.82 -11.52
CA ILE A 58 -11.03 10.70 -11.43
C ILE A 58 -10.53 10.85 -9.98
N TYR A 59 -11.44 10.93 -9.00
CA TYR A 59 -11.08 11.08 -7.59
C TYR A 59 -10.52 9.78 -7.00
N PHE A 60 -11.13 8.64 -7.33
CA PHE A 60 -10.62 7.32 -6.96
C PHE A 60 -9.22 7.08 -7.54
N ASN A 61 -9.04 7.39 -8.83
CA ASN A 61 -7.80 7.16 -9.57
C ASN A 61 -6.67 8.07 -9.07
N ILE A 62 -6.93 9.37 -8.84
CA ILE A 62 -5.96 10.29 -8.23
C ILE A 62 -5.63 9.86 -6.80
N GLY A 63 -6.65 9.50 -6.00
CA GLY A 63 -6.47 9.01 -4.64
C GLY A 63 -5.57 7.78 -4.58
N THR A 64 -5.84 6.79 -5.44
CA THR A 64 -5.03 5.57 -5.61
C THR A 64 -3.58 5.89 -6.02
N PHE A 65 -3.40 6.74 -7.03
CA PHE A 65 -2.08 7.15 -7.50
C PHE A 65 -1.25 7.82 -6.40
N LEU A 66 -1.81 8.84 -5.74
CA LEU A 66 -1.13 9.56 -4.67
C LEU A 66 -0.89 8.68 -3.44
N SER A 67 -1.85 7.81 -3.10
CA SER A 67 -1.73 6.86 -2.00
C SER A 67 -0.53 5.94 -2.21
N GLY A 68 -0.32 5.43 -3.43
CA GLY A 68 0.85 4.61 -3.78
C GLY A 68 2.18 5.37 -3.66
N ILE A 69 2.23 6.64 -4.09
CA ILE A 69 3.43 7.47 -3.94
C ILE A 69 3.77 7.70 -2.48
N PHE A 70 2.79 8.07 -1.65
CA PHE A 70 3.04 8.32 -0.23
C PHE A 70 3.36 7.03 0.54
N ALA A 71 2.72 5.91 0.18
CA ALA A 71 3.05 4.60 0.74
C ALA A 71 4.51 4.22 0.43
N LEU A 72 4.99 4.49 -0.79
CA LEU A 72 6.38 4.24 -1.16
C LEU A 72 7.35 4.96 -0.22
N ILE A 73 7.12 6.24 0.06
CA ILE A 73 7.96 7.03 0.97
C ILE A 73 7.92 6.43 2.38
N ALA A 74 6.73 6.10 2.89
CA ALA A 74 6.57 5.49 4.20
C ALA A 74 7.31 4.14 4.32
N TYR A 75 7.23 3.30 3.28
CA TYR A 75 7.88 1.99 3.29
C TYR A 75 9.39 2.07 3.15
N LEU A 76 9.91 3.01 2.34
CA LEU A 76 11.34 3.28 2.28
C LEU A 76 11.90 3.72 3.65
N TYR A 77 11.10 4.47 4.42
CA TYR A 77 11.48 4.83 5.78
C TYR A 77 11.54 3.64 6.74
N ILE A 78 10.52 2.76 6.72
CA ILE A 78 10.53 1.51 7.50
C ILE A 78 11.76 0.67 7.15
N ILE A 79 12.08 0.56 5.86
CA ILE A 79 13.25 -0.18 5.38
C ILE A 79 14.54 0.44 5.91
N GLU A 80 14.66 1.77 5.93
CA GLU A 80 15.82 2.46 6.49
C GLU A 80 16.01 2.18 7.99
N ILE A 81 14.92 2.19 8.77
CA ILE A 81 14.95 1.84 10.19
C ILE A 81 15.54 0.43 10.38
N LEU A 82 15.06 -0.54 9.57
CA LEU A 82 15.50 -1.95 9.62
C LEU A 82 16.92 -2.15 9.07
N GLU A 83 17.34 -1.41 8.04
CA GLU A 83 18.72 -1.39 7.52
C GLU A 83 19.69 -0.94 8.61
N ASN A 84 19.29 0.04 9.43
CA ASN A 84 20.11 0.59 10.51
C ASN A 84 20.20 -0.30 11.76
N GLU A 85 19.40 -1.35 11.89
CA GLU A 85 19.45 -2.30 13.01
C GLU A 85 20.45 -3.46 12.81
N ASN A 86 21.09 -3.55 11.63
CA ASN A 86 22.03 -4.62 11.30
C ASN A 86 21.48 -6.03 11.59
N LEU A 87 20.23 -6.28 11.18
CA LEU A 87 19.55 -7.56 11.39
C LEU A 87 20.31 -8.71 10.69
N ASN A 88 20.41 -9.88 11.35
CA ASN A 88 21.02 -11.10 10.80
C ASN A 88 20.22 -11.75 9.64
N HIS A 89 19.38 -10.99 8.93
CA HIS A 89 18.50 -11.45 7.85
C HIS A 89 18.52 -10.52 6.60
N PRO A 90 19.69 -10.19 6.03
CA PRO A 90 19.80 -9.22 4.93
C PRO A 90 19.06 -9.64 3.64
N ARG A 91 18.87 -10.95 3.43
CA ARG A 91 18.11 -11.47 2.27
C ARG A 91 16.62 -11.13 2.37
N VAL A 92 16.02 -11.31 3.54
CA VAL A 92 14.59 -11.02 3.77
C VAL A 92 14.35 -9.52 3.65
N LEU A 93 15.26 -8.70 4.19
CA LEU A 93 15.22 -7.25 4.04
C LEU A 93 15.28 -6.81 2.58
N ARG A 94 16.19 -7.39 1.77
CA ARG A 94 16.30 -7.09 0.34
C ARG A 94 15.04 -7.47 -0.44
N ILE A 95 14.46 -8.65 -0.15
CA ILE A 95 13.20 -9.10 -0.75
C ILE A 95 12.07 -8.16 -0.36
N GLY A 96 11.89 -7.90 0.94
CA GLY A 96 10.88 -6.97 1.45
C GLY A 96 10.97 -5.60 0.80
N LYS A 97 12.18 -5.04 0.69
CA LYS A 97 12.44 -3.78 0.00
C LYS A 97 12.01 -3.80 -1.47
N ALA A 98 12.46 -4.78 -2.23
CA ALA A 98 12.16 -4.87 -3.66
C ALA A 98 10.65 -4.99 -3.92
N PHE A 99 9.97 -5.86 -3.17
CA PHE A 99 8.54 -6.09 -3.32
C PHE A 99 7.68 -4.95 -2.75
N ALA A 100 8.13 -4.24 -1.71
CA ALA A 100 7.46 -3.02 -1.23
C ALA A 100 7.46 -1.93 -2.30
N ILE A 101 8.62 -1.68 -2.92
CA ILE A 101 8.77 -0.71 -4.01
C ILE A 101 7.88 -1.11 -5.19
N ASN A 102 7.96 -2.37 -5.63
CA ASN A 102 7.13 -2.88 -6.73
C ASN A 102 5.63 -2.73 -6.41
N SER A 103 5.20 -3.13 -5.22
CA SER A 103 3.79 -3.05 -4.84
C SER A 103 3.27 -1.61 -4.91
N CYS A 104 4.01 -0.63 -4.37
CA CYS A 104 3.62 0.77 -4.39
C CYS A 104 3.61 1.37 -5.79
N LEU A 105 4.64 1.08 -6.61
CA LEU A 105 4.70 1.56 -7.99
C LEU A 105 3.53 1.01 -8.82
N PHE A 106 3.29 -0.30 -8.74
CA PHE A 106 2.18 -0.91 -9.46
C PHE A 106 0.82 -0.48 -8.90
N PHE A 107 0.69 -0.26 -7.59
CA PHE A 107 -0.53 0.31 -7.00
C PHE A 107 -0.81 1.71 -7.55
N ALA A 108 0.21 2.58 -7.62
CA ALA A 108 0.05 3.89 -8.23
C ALA A 108 -0.36 3.79 -9.72
N LEU A 109 0.19 2.83 -10.46
CA LEU A 109 -0.18 2.56 -11.85
C LEU A 109 -1.63 2.07 -12.01
N ILE A 110 -2.23 1.42 -11.01
CA ILE A 110 -3.68 1.08 -11.04
C ILE A 110 -4.52 2.35 -11.22
N GLY A 111 -4.15 3.45 -10.55
CA GLY A 111 -4.82 4.74 -10.68
C GLY A 111 -4.63 5.41 -12.05
N ILE A 112 -3.67 4.96 -12.87
CA ILE A 112 -3.41 5.51 -14.21
C ILE A 112 -4.05 4.63 -15.29
N VAL A 113 -3.96 3.31 -15.15
CA VAL A 113 -4.43 2.36 -16.16
C VAL A 113 -5.91 2.07 -15.91
N PRO A 114 -6.84 2.51 -16.78
CA PRO A 114 -8.27 2.35 -16.52
C PRO A 114 -8.74 0.90 -16.79
N SER A 115 -9.70 0.42 -16.00
CA SER A 115 -10.31 -0.91 -16.14
C SER A 115 -11.42 -0.93 -17.20
N VAL A 116 -11.07 -0.68 -18.47
CA VAL A 116 -12.06 -0.52 -19.55
C VAL A 116 -12.46 -1.88 -20.12
N ARG A 117 -13.57 -2.47 -19.64
CA ARG A 117 -14.05 -3.80 -20.07
C ARG A 117 -14.29 -3.95 -21.58
N SER A 118 -14.66 -2.87 -22.28
CA SER A 118 -14.85 -2.89 -23.74
C SER A 118 -13.55 -2.95 -24.54
N ASN A 119 -12.40 -2.68 -23.91
CA ASN A 119 -11.08 -2.79 -24.51
C ASN A 119 -10.27 -3.84 -23.77
N ILE A 120 -10.20 -5.04 -24.35
CA ILE A 120 -9.56 -6.21 -23.72
C ILE A 120 -8.08 -5.97 -23.37
N ILE A 121 -7.36 -5.17 -24.17
CA ILE A 121 -5.94 -4.87 -23.93
C ILE A 121 -5.80 -4.02 -22.66
N LEU A 122 -6.60 -2.96 -22.54
CA LEU A 122 -6.59 -2.10 -21.34
C LEU A 122 -7.07 -2.86 -20.11
N PHE A 123 -8.12 -3.66 -20.25
CA PHE A 123 -8.64 -4.48 -19.15
C PHE A 123 -7.61 -5.50 -18.65
N ALA A 124 -6.94 -6.21 -19.56
CA ALA A 124 -5.88 -7.16 -19.22
C ALA A 124 -4.66 -6.45 -18.60
N LEU A 125 -4.28 -5.28 -19.11
CA LEU A 125 -3.19 -4.49 -18.56
C LEU A 125 -3.50 -4.04 -17.13
N HIS A 126 -4.70 -3.52 -16.89
CA HIS A 126 -5.15 -3.14 -15.54
C HIS A 126 -5.09 -4.33 -14.58
N GLY A 127 -5.68 -5.47 -14.99
CA GLY A 127 -5.65 -6.69 -14.18
C GLY A 127 -4.23 -7.19 -13.89
N GLY A 128 -3.32 -7.11 -14.87
CA GLY A 128 -1.91 -7.46 -14.69
C GLY A 128 -1.18 -6.53 -13.72
N VAL A 129 -1.43 -5.22 -13.82
CA VAL A 129 -0.86 -4.22 -12.90
C VAL A 129 -1.36 -4.46 -11.47
N ALA A 130 -2.66 -4.67 -11.30
CA ALA A 130 -3.25 -5.01 -10.01
C ALA A 130 -2.67 -6.30 -9.42
N LEU A 131 -2.59 -7.36 -10.21
CA LEU A 131 -2.06 -8.65 -9.77
C LEU A 131 -0.60 -8.54 -9.29
N ILE A 132 0.26 -7.84 -10.05
CA ILE A 132 1.66 -7.60 -9.65
C ILE A 132 1.72 -6.82 -8.34
N SER A 133 0.89 -5.78 -8.18
CA SER A 133 0.83 -5.00 -6.94
C SER A 133 0.45 -5.88 -5.74
N LEU A 134 -0.57 -6.71 -5.88
CA LEU A 134 -1.13 -7.54 -4.81
C LEU A 134 -0.19 -8.70 -4.41
N ILE A 135 0.38 -9.42 -5.39
CA ILE A 135 1.37 -10.48 -5.11
C ILE A 135 2.59 -9.88 -4.41
N SER A 136 3.06 -8.72 -4.89
CA SER A 136 4.14 -8.00 -4.23
C SER A 136 3.75 -7.60 -2.80
N GLY A 137 2.48 -7.21 -2.62
CA GLY A 137 1.79 -7.00 -1.35
C GLY A 137 2.01 -8.12 -0.34
N VAL A 138 1.62 -9.34 -0.70
CA VAL A 138 1.80 -10.53 0.15
C VAL A 138 3.26 -10.66 0.58
N ILE A 139 4.18 -10.57 -0.38
CA ILE A 139 5.60 -10.87 -0.16
C ILE A 139 6.24 -9.83 0.75
N TYR A 140 6.01 -8.54 0.51
CA TYR A 140 6.62 -7.50 1.34
C TYR A 140 6.01 -7.44 2.74
N LEU A 141 4.68 -7.57 2.86
CA LEU A 141 4.02 -7.56 4.17
C LEU A 141 4.47 -8.75 5.02
N SER A 142 4.58 -9.94 4.42
CA SER A 142 5.12 -11.13 5.11
C SER A 142 6.58 -10.92 5.52
N SER A 143 7.39 -10.31 4.65
CA SER A 143 8.79 -9.99 4.95
C SER A 143 8.91 -8.97 6.09
N PHE A 144 8.10 -7.91 6.07
CA PHE A 144 8.06 -6.90 7.13
C PHE A 144 7.59 -7.49 8.46
N SER A 145 6.53 -8.30 8.45
CA SER A 145 6.07 -9.04 9.63
C SER A 145 7.22 -9.83 10.27
N PHE A 146 7.92 -10.65 9.47
CA PHE A 146 9.06 -11.42 9.95
C PHE A 146 10.17 -10.51 10.50
N LEU A 147 10.54 -9.44 9.79
CA LEU A 147 11.61 -8.53 10.22
C LEU A 147 11.26 -7.77 11.50
N PHE A 148 10.00 -7.37 11.70
CA PHE A 148 9.56 -6.74 12.94
C PHE A 148 9.67 -7.68 14.14
N PHE A 149 9.39 -8.98 13.97
CA PHE A 149 9.64 -9.96 15.04
C PHE A 149 11.13 -10.18 15.34
N LYS A 150 12.03 -9.73 14.46
CA LYS A 150 13.49 -9.82 14.65
C LYS A 150 14.13 -8.49 15.05
N SER A 151 13.36 -7.41 15.00
CA SER A 151 13.82 -6.07 15.33
C SER A 151 13.78 -5.83 16.84
N GLU A 152 14.72 -5.04 17.34
CA GLU A 152 14.71 -4.55 18.71
C GLU A 152 13.90 -3.26 18.84
N LYS A 153 13.70 -2.52 17.74
CA LYS A 153 12.90 -1.30 17.72
C LYS A 153 11.40 -1.58 17.64
N PHE A 154 10.99 -2.62 16.92
CA PHE A 154 9.58 -2.96 16.76
C PHE A 154 9.15 -4.00 17.79
N THR A 155 8.10 -3.69 18.57
CA THR A 155 7.50 -4.69 19.47
C THR A 155 6.90 -5.85 18.69
N GLY A 156 6.83 -7.05 19.30
CA GLY A 156 6.21 -8.21 18.66
C GLY A 156 4.77 -7.99 18.21
N LEU A 157 4.00 -7.12 18.88
CA LEU A 157 2.64 -6.75 18.46
C LEU A 157 2.62 -6.10 17.07
N VAL A 158 3.63 -5.27 16.75
CA VAL A 158 3.76 -4.64 15.44
C VAL A 158 4.00 -5.68 14.34
N GLY A 159 4.70 -6.78 14.65
CA GLY A 159 4.92 -7.88 13.73
C GLY A 159 3.63 -8.55 13.24
N TYR A 160 2.55 -8.53 14.02
CA TYR A 160 1.26 -9.10 13.61
C TYR A 160 0.47 -8.20 12.66
N LEU A 161 0.72 -6.89 12.65
CA LEU A 161 -0.11 -5.96 11.88
C LEU A 161 0.00 -6.17 10.35
N PRO A 162 1.20 -6.33 9.73
CA PRO A 162 1.29 -6.70 8.32
C PRO A 162 0.70 -8.08 8.03
N LEU A 163 0.79 -9.01 8.99
CA LEU A 163 0.26 -10.36 8.85
C LEU A 163 -1.28 -10.34 8.75
N ILE A 164 -1.94 -9.47 9.53
CA ILE A 164 -3.39 -9.25 9.42
C ILE A 164 -3.74 -8.74 8.01
N ALA A 165 -2.96 -7.80 7.45
CA ALA A 165 -3.16 -7.34 6.08
C ALA A 165 -2.97 -8.46 5.05
N VAL A 166 -1.99 -9.36 5.24
CA VAL A 166 -1.81 -10.56 4.40
C VAL A 166 -3.01 -11.51 4.48
N ILE A 167 -3.59 -11.70 5.67
CA ILE A 167 -4.77 -12.54 5.88
C ILE A 167 -5.98 -12.01 5.09
N PHE A 168 -6.13 -10.70 4.93
CA PHE A 168 -7.21 -10.13 4.12
C PHE A 168 -6.88 -10.06 2.62
N LEU A 169 -5.63 -9.80 2.27
CA LEU A 169 -5.20 -9.71 0.88
C LEU A 169 -5.19 -11.08 0.17
N THR A 170 -4.77 -12.14 0.87
CA THR A 170 -4.61 -13.47 0.25
C THR A 170 -5.94 -14.05 -0.25
N PRO A 171 -7.06 -14.02 0.51
CA PRO A 171 -8.36 -14.44 0.00
C PRO A 171 -8.81 -13.65 -1.22
N PHE A 172 -8.51 -12.35 -1.31
CA PHE A 172 -8.89 -11.54 -2.47
C PHE A 172 -8.18 -12.01 -3.75
N LEU A 173 -6.89 -12.37 -3.68
CA LEU A 173 -6.13 -12.90 -4.83
C LEU A 173 -6.78 -14.11 -5.50
N PHE A 174 -7.51 -14.93 -4.74
CA PHE A 174 -8.17 -16.14 -5.25
C PHE A 174 -9.66 -15.98 -5.49
N SER A 175 -10.34 -15.11 -4.72
CA SER A 175 -11.79 -14.97 -4.79
C SER A 175 -12.27 -13.91 -5.76
N TRP A 176 -11.51 -12.81 -5.92
CA TRP A 176 -11.94 -11.64 -6.69
C TRP A 176 -13.39 -11.27 -6.34
N HIS A 177 -13.67 -11.14 -5.05
CA HIS A 177 -15.02 -10.92 -4.53
C HIS A 177 -15.09 -9.55 -3.84
N PRO A 178 -16.19 -8.79 -3.98
CA PRO A 178 -16.34 -7.46 -3.37
C PRO A 178 -15.95 -7.42 -1.89
N ILE A 179 -16.50 -8.33 -1.09
CA ILE A 179 -16.24 -8.36 0.37
C ILE A 179 -14.75 -8.57 0.68
N THR A 180 -14.06 -9.45 -0.04
CA THR A 180 -12.64 -9.72 0.23
C THR A 180 -11.77 -8.55 -0.21
N GLU A 181 -12.16 -7.82 -1.26
CA GLU A 181 -11.50 -6.57 -1.65
C GLU A 181 -11.66 -5.48 -0.59
N TRP A 182 -12.88 -5.28 -0.07
CA TRP A 182 -13.13 -4.31 1.01
C TRP A 182 -12.30 -4.61 2.26
N LEU A 183 -12.28 -5.89 2.67
CA LEU A 183 -11.47 -6.33 3.82
C LEU A 183 -9.98 -6.10 3.57
N MET A 184 -9.48 -6.38 2.36
CA MET A 184 -8.11 -6.10 1.97
C MET A 184 -7.79 -4.60 2.06
N THR A 185 -8.63 -3.74 1.45
CA THR A 185 -8.43 -2.29 1.44
C THR A 185 -8.38 -1.73 2.86
N PHE A 186 -9.34 -2.08 3.71
CA PHE A 186 -9.33 -1.65 5.10
C PHE A 186 -8.17 -2.25 5.89
N GLY A 187 -7.80 -3.51 5.63
CA GLY A 187 -6.67 -4.18 6.28
C GLY A 187 -5.34 -3.50 6.02
N ILE A 188 -5.04 -3.17 4.76
CA ILE A 188 -3.82 -2.46 4.35
C ILE A 188 -3.83 -1.03 4.92
N THR A 189 -4.98 -0.35 4.85
CA THR A 189 -5.11 1.02 5.36
C THR A 189 -4.94 1.06 6.88
N PHE A 190 -5.52 0.12 7.60
CA PHE A 190 -5.32 -0.04 9.04
C PHE A 190 -3.86 -0.31 9.36
N TRP A 191 -3.21 -1.22 8.62
CA TRP A 191 -1.79 -1.52 8.78
C TRP A 191 -0.92 -0.27 8.67
N ILE A 192 -1.04 0.49 7.57
CA ILE A 192 -0.17 1.65 7.33
C ILE A 192 -0.43 2.78 8.34
N VAL A 193 -1.67 2.98 8.78
CA VAL A 193 -2.01 3.93 9.84
C VAL A 193 -1.41 3.49 11.18
N ALA A 194 -1.58 2.22 11.54
CA ALA A 194 -1.10 1.70 12.82
C ALA A 194 0.43 1.75 12.94
N ILE A 195 1.17 1.41 11.88
CA ILE A 195 2.63 1.51 11.89
C ILE A 195 3.09 2.97 11.94
N SER A 196 2.40 3.89 11.25
CA SER A 196 2.70 5.32 11.34
C SER A 196 2.47 5.88 12.74
N ILE A 197 1.37 5.50 13.41
CA ILE A 197 1.12 5.85 14.82
C ILE A 197 2.26 5.32 15.69
N TYR A 198 2.63 4.05 15.51
CA TYR A 198 3.69 3.41 16.30
C TYR A 198 5.04 4.15 16.17
N MET A 199 5.45 4.46 14.94
CA MET A 199 6.71 5.16 14.67
C MET A 199 6.71 6.58 15.25
N LEU A 200 5.60 7.32 15.15
CA LEU A 200 5.48 8.64 15.77
C LEU A 200 5.55 8.56 17.31
N TYR A 201 4.83 7.63 17.91
CA TYR A 201 4.79 7.46 19.37
C TYR A 201 6.18 7.13 19.94
N HIS A 202 6.94 6.28 19.23
CA HIS A 202 8.30 5.90 19.62
C HIS A 202 9.39 6.84 19.10
N LYS A 203 9.02 7.94 18.43
CA LYS A 203 9.93 8.95 17.87
C LYS A 203 11.02 8.32 16.98
N MET A 204 10.59 7.40 16.11
CA MET A 204 11.46 6.68 15.18
C MET A 204 11.78 7.48 13.95
#